data_AF-R5X6W2-F1
#
_entry.id   AF-R5X6W2-F1
#
_cell.length_a   1.000
_cell.length_b   1.000
_cell.length_c   1.000
_cell.angle_alpha   90.00
_cell.angle_beta   90.00
_cell.angle_gamma   90.00
#
_symmetry.space_group_name_H-M   'P 1'
#
loop_
_entity.id
_entity.type
_entity.pdbx_description
1 polymer ?
#
loop_
_entity_poly.entity_id
_entity_poly.type
_entity_poly.pdbx_seq_one_letter_code
_entity_poly.pdbx_strand_id
1 'polypeptide(L)'
;MKKRIDVLLVEQGFFESREKAKRSIMAGLVFVDNQKCDKAGTEVKTDAKIEVKGNPIPYVSRGGLKLEKAMKNFDITLQDKVCMDIGASTGGFTDCMLQNGARKVFSIDVGYGQLAWKLRQDDRVVCMERTNIRYVTIEDTKEFADFASIDVSFISLKLVLPVAHNLIIPGGEIVALIKPQFEAGKDKVGKKGVVREKSTHIEVIEMVSKFAVETGFSILNLDYSPIKGPEGNIEYLIHLRNSNEGYTFNEEDYKQKIIKVVEDSHKLNH
;
A
#
# COMPACT_ATOMS: atom_id res chain seq x y z
N MET A 1 -30.87 -19.58 21.37
CA MET A 1 -30.84 -20.20 20.02
C MET A 1 -29.38 -20.47 19.67
N LYS A 2 -29.06 -21.52 18.89
CA LYS A 2 -27.68 -21.78 18.41
C LYS A 2 -27.59 -21.53 16.91
N LYS A 3 -26.44 -21.05 16.44
CA LYS A 3 -26.17 -20.75 15.03
C LYS A 3 -24.72 -21.05 14.68
N ARG A 4 -24.45 -21.33 13.41
CA ARG A 4 -23.07 -21.50 12.94
C ARG A 4 -22.28 -20.21 13.11
N ILE A 5 -21.05 -20.32 13.62
CA ILE A 5 -20.17 -19.18 13.88
C ILE A 5 -19.87 -18.38 12.60
N ASP A 6 -19.72 -19.03 11.45
CA ASP A 6 -19.46 -18.35 10.18
C ASP A 6 -20.63 -17.47 9.69
N VAL A 7 -21.86 -17.83 10.06
CA VAL A 7 -23.06 -17.02 9.79
C VAL A 7 -23.20 -15.92 10.83
N LEU A 8 -23.05 -16.27 12.11
CA LEU A 8 -23.22 -15.34 13.23
C LEU A 8 -22.22 -14.18 13.14
N LEU A 9 -20.98 -14.44 12.72
CA LEU A 9 -19.96 -13.41 12.51
C LEU A 9 -20.33 -12.39 11.42
N VAL A 10 -21.03 -12.82 10.37
CA VAL A 10 -21.48 -11.91 9.30
C VAL A 10 -22.68 -11.10 9.78
N GLU A 11 -23.62 -11.73 10.46
CA GLU A 11 -24.82 -11.07 11.00
C GLU A 11 -24.49 -10.04 12.08
N GLN A 12 -23.47 -10.30 12.89
CA GLN A 12 -22.96 -9.36 13.89
C GLN A 12 -21.98 -8.33 13.31
N GLY A 13 -21.75 -8.33 12.00
CA GLY A 13 -20.95 -7.32 11.31
C GLY A 13 -19.43 -7.47 11.43
N PHE A 14 -18.92 -8.59 11.94
CA PHE A 14 -17.47 -8.84 12.01
C PHE A 14 -16.84 -9.07 10.63
N PHE A 15 -17.60 -9.57 9.65
CA PHE A 15 -17.12 -9.78 8.28
C PHE A 15 -18.20 -9.50 7.25
N GLU A 16 -17.80 -8.96 6.10
CA GLU A 16 -18.69 -8.67 4.95
C GLU A 16 -19.24 -9.92 4.25
N SER A 17 -18.61 -11.08 4.44
CA SER A 17 -19.05 -12.32 3.79
C SER A 17 -18.67 -13.56 4.60
N ARG A 18 -19.44 -14.63 4.41
CA ARG A 18 -19.17 -15.93 5.05
C ARG A 18 -17.80 -16.48 4.67
N GLU A 19 -17.33 -16.20 3.46
CA GLU A 19 -16.03 -16.66 2.97
C GLU A 19 -14.87 -15.96 3.68
N LYS A 20 -15.01 -14.66 4.02
CA LYS A 20 -14.06 -13.95 4.89
C LYS A 20 -14.10 -14.50 6.31
N ALA A 21 -15.29 -14.71 6.88
CA ALA A 21 -15.45 -15.29 8.21
C ALA A 21 -14.79 -16.68 8.33
N LYS A 22 -15.04 -17.59 7.36
CA LYS A 22 -14.40 -18.92 7.32
C LYS A 22 -12.87 -18.83 7.33
N ARG A 23 -12.29 -17.95 6.50
CA ARG A 23 -10.82 -17.77 6.44
C ARG A 23 -10.24 -17.32 7.77
N SER A 24 -10.89 -16.38 8.45
CA SER A 24 -10.43 -15.92 9.76
C SER A 24 -10.58 -16.97 10.86
N ILE A 25 -11.63 -17.79 10.80
CA ILE A 25 -11.79 -18.95 11.71
C ILE A 25 -10.67 -19.96 11.48
N MET A 26 -10.39 -20.31 10.21
CA MET A 26 -9.31 -21.23 9.85
C MET A 26 -7.92 -20.68 10.21
N ALA A 27 -7.74 -19.36 10.11
CA ALA A 27 -6.53 -18.67 10.56
C ALA A 27 -6.41 -18.59 12.09
N GLY A 28 -7.43 -19.05 12.82
CA GLY A 28 -7.41 -19.09 14.28
C GLY A 28 -7.59 -17.74 14.95
N LEU A 29 -8.22 -16.81 14.25
CA LEU A 29 -8.42 -15.42 14.66
C LEU A 29 -9.72 -15.22 15.43
N VAL A 30 -10.64 -16.19 15.41
CA VAL A 30 -11.95 -16.07 16.04
C VAL A 30 -11.97 -16.80 17.38
N PHE A 31 -12.44 -16.12 18.41
CA PHE A 31 -12.63 -16.63 19.76
C PHE A 31 -14.09 -16.47 20.15
N VAL A 32 -14.64 -17.51 20.80
CA VAL A 32 -16.01 -17.55 21.30
C VAL A 32 -15.93 -17.92 22.77
N ASP A 33 -16.44 -17.07 23.66
CA ASP A 33 -16.35 -17.23 25.11
C ASP A 33 -14.90 -17.51 25.58
N ASN A 34 -13.95 -16.72 25.05
CA ASN A 34 -12.51 -16.84 25.26
C ASN A 34 -11.84 -18.15 24.76
N GLN A 35 -12.57 -19.00 24.03
CA GLN A 35 -12.02 -20.19 23.40
C GLN A 35 -11.82 -20.01 21.90
N LYS A 36 -10.67 -20.44 21.39
CA LYS A 36 -10.36 -20.37 19.97
C LYS A 36 -11.32 -21.25 19.16
N CYS A 37 -11.97 -20.68 18.16
CA CYS A 37 -12.82 -21.40 17.22
C CYS A 37 -12.02 -21.71 15.95
N ASP A 38 -11.91 -22.99 15.62
CA ASP A 38 -11.12 -23.51 14.49
C ASP A 38 -11.99 -24.06 13.34
N LYS A 39 -13.28 -24.27 13.58
CA LYS A 39 -14.24 -24.84 12.63
C LYS A 39 -15.36 -23.86 12.32
N ALA A 40 -15.47 -23.47 11.06
CA ALA A 40 -16.51 -22.54 10.58
C ALA A 40 -17.94 -23.03 10.78
N GLY A 41 -18.14 -24.36 10.81
CA GLY A 41 -19.44 -24.98 11.04
C GLY A 41 -19.83 -25.11 12.52
N THR A 42 -19.01 -24.64 13.46
CA THR A 42 -19.29 -24.77 14.90
C THR A 42 -20.57 -24.02 15.26
N GLU A 43 -21.51 -24.71 15.92
CA GLU A 43 -22.72 -24.09 16.44
C GLU A 43 -22.46 -23.44 17.79
N VAL A 44 -22.64 -22.13 17.86
CA VAL A 44 -22.45 -21.30 19.04
C VAL A 44 -23.77 -20.67 19.46
N LYS A 45 -23.90 -20.27 20.72
CA LYS A 45 -25.10 -19.53 21.14
C LYS A 45 -25.10 -18.15 20.47
N THR A 46 -26.29 -17.67 20.11
CA THR A 46 -26.46 -16.36 19.45
C THR A 46 -26.03 -15.18 20.33
N ASP A 47 -25.99 -15.36 21.65
CA ASP A 47 -25.56 -14.41 22.68
C ASP A 47 -24.13 -14.67 23.19
N ALA A 48 -23.39 -15.60 22.57
CA ALA A 48 -22.01 -15.90 22.96
C ALA A 48 -21.12 -14.66 22.75
N LYS A 49 -20.12 -14.48 23.62
CA LYS A 49 -19.17 -13.36 23.50
C LYS A 49 -18.14 -13.70 22.43
N ILE A 50 -18.22 -13.02 21.29
CA ILE A 50 -17.31 -13.23 20.16
C ILE A 50 -16.22 -12.18 20.16
N GLU A 51 -14.98 -12.61 20.05
CA GLU A 51 -13.80 -11.76 19.88
C GLU A 51 -13.07 -12.21 18.62
N VAL A 52 -12.83 -11.29 17.68
CA VAL A 52 -12.00 -11.54 16.50
C VAL A 52 -10.66 -10.85 16.74
N LYS A 53 -9.64 -11.65 17.08
CA LYS A 53 -8.27 -11.16 17.26
C LYS A 53 -7.62 -10.93 15.92
N GLY A 54 -7.01 -9.76 15.76
CA GLY A 54 -6.48 -9.33 14.48
C GLY A 54 -7.62 -8.81 13.62
N ASN A 55 -7.76 -7.48 13.59
CA ASN A 55 -8.56 -6.81 12.58
C ASN A 55 -8.05 -7.33 11.22
N PRO A 56 -8.86 -8.07 10.42
CA PRO A 56 -8.32 -8.88 9.32
C PRO A 56 -7.55 -8.03 8.31
N ILE A 57 -7.93 -6.76 8.15
CA ILE A 57 -7.16 -5.60 7.65
C ILE A 57 -7.94 -4.37 8.17
N PRO A 58 -7.33 -3.36 8.82
CA PRO A 58 -8.05 -2.17 9.33
C PRO A 58 -8.54 -1.21 8.23
N TYR A 59 -8.14 -1.48 6.98
CA TYR A 59 -8.43 -0.70 5.79
C TYR A 59 -9.38 -1.44 4.84
N VAL A 60 -10.02 -0.72 3.91
CA VAL A 60 -10.88 -1.32 2.86
C VAL A 60 -10.19 -2.37 1.99
N SER A 61 -8.86 -2.38 1.95
CA SER A 61 -8.10 -3.40 1.24
C SER A 61 -6.73 -3.66 1.87
N ARG A 62 -6.16 -4.82 1.57
CA ARG A 62 -4.80 -5.22 2.00
C ARG A 62 -3.73 -4.22 1.59
N GLY A 63 -3.98 -3.39 0.58
CA GLY A 63 -3.08 -2.31 0.19
C GLY A 63 -2.68 -1.46 1.39
N GLY A 64 -3.64 -1.04 2.23
CA GLY A 64 -3.35 -0.13 3.34
C GLY A 64 -2.25 -0.62 4.31
N LEU A 65 -2.04 -1.94 4.45
CA LEU A 65 -0.95 -2.51 5.25
C LEU A 65 0.44 -2.09 4.75
N LYS A 66 0.61 -1.86 3.45
CA LYS A 66 1.89 -1.42 2.88
C LYS A 66 2.22 0.01 3.32
N LEU A 67 1.26 0.92 3.23
CA LEU A 67 1.44 2.31 3.67
C LEU A 67 1.56 2.38 5.19
N GLU A 68 0.78 1.60 5.94
CA GLU A 68 0.90 1.48 7.40
C GLU A 68 2.32 1.10 7.83
N LYS A 69 2.92 0.09 7.17
CA LYS A 69 4.33 -0.27 7.44
C LYS A 69 5.26 0.90 7.17
N ALA A 70 5.10 1.59 6.03
CA ALA A 70 5.93 2.73 5.68
C ALA A 70 5.81 3.84 6.73
N MET A 71 4.60 4.21 7.13
CA MET A 71 4.38 5.24 8.14
C MET A 71 5.05 4.90 9.48
N LYS A 72 4.89 3.64 9.92
CA LYS A 72 5.49 3.16 11.17
C LYS A 72 7.02 3.15 11.13
N ASN A 73 7.61 2.70 10.02
CA ASN A 73 9.05 2.51 9.91
C ASN A 73 9.80 3.78 9.51
N PHE A 74 9.12 4.73 8.85
CA PHE A 74 9.74 5.94 8.30
C PHE A 74 9.35 7.21 9.06
N ASP A 75 8.59 7.08 10.16
CA ASP A 75 8.15 8.19 11.02
C ASP A 75 7.35 9.27 10.26
N ILE A 76 6.46 8.82 9.36
CA ILE A 76 5.63 9.71 8.54
C ILE A 76 4.39 10.13 9.32
N THR A 77 4.16 11.44 9.41
CA THR A 77 2.95 12.02 9.98
C THR A 77 2.03 12.54 8.87
N LEU A 78 0.73 12.24 8.96
CA LEU A 78 -0.28 12.68 7.97
C LEU A 78 -1.33 13.61 8.55
N GLN A 79 -1.25 13.92 9.85
CA GLN A 79 -2.18 14.82 10.51
C GLN A 79 -2.23 16.17 9.81
N ASP A 80 -3.45 16.59 9.46
CA ASP A 80 -3.77 17.84 8.78
C ASP A 80 -3.10 18.04 7.41
N LYS A 81 -2.57 16.98 6.78
CA LYS A 81 -1.92 17.06 5.46
C LYS A 81 -2.89 16.85 4.30
N VAL A 82 -2.60 17.50 3.17
CA VAL A 82 -3.17 17.17 1.86
C VAL A 82 -2.36 16.02 1.29
N CYS A 83 -3.04 14.95 0.96
CA CYS A 83 -2.41 13.76 0.43
C CYS A 83 -2.88 13.45 -1.00
N MET A 84 -2.07 12.68 -1.71
CA MET A 84 -2.41 12.13 -3.01
C MET A 84 -2.19 10.61 -3.02
N ASP A 85 -3.23 9.86 -3.38
CA ASP A 85 -3.16 8.41 -3.60
C ASP A 85 -3.10 8.12 -5.10
N ILE A 86 -1.90 7.87 -5.62
CA ILE A 86 -1.65 7.60 -7.04
C ILE A 86 -1.75 6.09 -7.27
N GLY A 87 -2.84 5.67 -7.94
CA GLY A 87 -3.22 4.26 -8.09
C GLY A 87 -4.14 3.80 -6.97
N ALA A 88 -5.12 4.62 -6.59
CA ALA A 88 -5.95 4.41 -5.41
C ALA A 88 -6.70 3.06 -5.40
N SER A 89 -7.09 2.54 -6.57
CA SER A 89 -7.81 1.29 -6.75
C SER A 89 -9.03 1.20 -5.82
N THR A 90 -9.06 0.21 -4.93
CA THR A 90 -10.11 0.03 -3.91
C THR A 90 -10.06 1.07 -2.79
N GLY A 91 -8.96 1.81 -2.65
CA GLY A 91 -8.76 2.89 -1.69
C GLY A 91 -8.03 2.49 -0.40
N GLY A 92 -7.24 1.41 -0.42
CA GLY A 92 -6.54 0.94 0.79
C GLY A 92 -5.57 1.98 1.37
N PHE A 93 -4.85 2.68 0.49
CA PHE A 93 -3.92 3.75 0.87
C PHE A 93 -4.68 5.01 1.30
N THR A 94 -5.67 5.43 0.51
CA THR A 94 -6.62 6.50 0.89
C THR A 94 -7.18 6.31 2.30
N ASP A 95 -7.71 5.12 2.61
CA ASP A 95 -8.26 4.81 3.94
C ASP A 95 -7.19 4.90 5.04
N CYS A 96 -5.98 4.42 4.77
CA CYS A 96 -4.85 4.55 5.69
C CYS A 96 -4.50 6.01 5.97
N MET A 97 -4.46 6.87 4.94
CA MET A 97 -4.16 8.30 5.12
C MET A 97 -5.26 9.02 5.91
N LEU A 98 -6.53 8.76 5.61
CA LEU A 98 -7.68 9.36 6.32
C LEU A 98 -7.74 8.95 7.79
N GLN A 99 -7.46 7.68 8.09
CA GLN A 99 -7.43 7.18 9.47
C GLN A 99 -6.26 7.76 10.27
N ASN A 100 -5.20 8.22 9.60
CA ASN A 100 -4.04 8.87 10.22
C ASN A 100 -4.08 10.41 10.11
N GLY A 101 -5.27 10.99 9.95
CA GLY A 101 -5.50 12.42 10.12
C GLY A 101 -5.31 13.29 8.88
N ALA A 102 -5.17 12.70 7.68
CA ALA A 102 -5.14 13.50 6.45
C ALA A 102 -6.40 14.36 6.35
N ARG A 103 -6.22 15.67 6.09
CA ARG A 103 -7.34 16.61 5.95
C ARG A 103 -8.05 16.46 4.60
N LYS A 104 -7.31 15.98 3.58
CA LYS A 104 -7.80 15.81 2.21
C LYS A 104 -6.97 14.76 1.48
N VAL A 105 -7.60 13.93 0.65
CA VAL A 105 -6.92 12.93 -0.17
C VAL A 105 -7.42 13.01 -1.62
N PHE A 106 -6.53 13.29 -2.57
CA PHE A 106 -6.81 13.10 -4.00
C PHE A 106 -6.59 11.64 -4.36
N SER A 107 -7.67 10.89 -4.58
CA SER A 107 -7.62 9.47 -4.93
C SER A 107 -7.67 9.31 -6.46
N ILE A 108 -6.49 9.12 -7.07
CA ILE A 108 -6.31 9.12 -8.52
C ILE A 108 -6.19 7.68 -9.02
N ASP A 109 -7.03 7.30 -9.98
CA ASP A 109 -6.95 5.99 -10.62
C ASP A 109 -7.41 6.04 -12.09
N VAL A 110 -6.82 5.18 -12.93
CA VAL A 110 -7.21 5.00 -14.33
C VAL A 110 -8.48 4.15 -14.47
N GLY A 111 -8.78 3.32 -13.46
CA GLY A 111 -9.97 2.51 -13.36
C GLY A 111 -11.23 3.34 -13.09
N TYR A 112 -12.37 2.65 -13.13
CA TYR A 112 -13.68 3.25 -12.87
C TYR A 112 -14.47 2.37 -11.89
N GLY A 113 -15.14 3.00 -10.94
CA GLY A 113 -15.99 2.34 -9.94
C GLY A 113 -15.24 1.39 -9.00
N GLN A 114 -13.94 1.62 -8.76
CA GLN A 114 -13.12 0.76 -7.92
C GLN A 114 -13.08 1.22 -6.47
N LEU A 115 -13.12 2.53 -6.24
CA LEU A 115 -12.98 3.11 -4.92
C LEU A 115 -14.15 2.68 -4.02
N ALA A 116 -13.84 2.19 -2.82
CA ALA A 116 -14.85 1.74 -1.87
C ALA A 116 -15.88 2.82 -1.57
N TRP A 117 -17.17 2.44 -1.52
CA TRP A 117 -18.29 3.37 -1.36
C TRP A 117 -18.12 4.32 -0.16
N LYS A 118 -17.66 3.79 0.98
CA LYS A 118 -17.42 4.61 2.18
C LYS A 118 -16.43 5.75 1.96
N LEU A 119 -15.40 5.53 1.12
CA LEU A 119 -14.37 6.53 0.82
C LEU A 119 -14.88 7.52 -0.21
N ARG A 120 -15.67 7.05 -1.19
CA ARG A 120 -16.30 7.92 -2.18
C ARG A 120 -17.29 8.91 -1.55
N GLN A 121 -17.85 8.57 -0.39
CA GLN A 121 -18.76 9.44 0.38
C GLN A 121 -18.05 10.28 1.45
N ASP A 122 -16.75 10.10 1.68
CA ASP A 122 -16.01 10.89 2.66
C ASP A 122 -15.70 12.27 2.07
N ASP A 123 -16.15 13.34 2.72
CA ASP A 123 -15.99 14.73 2.23
C ASP A 123 -14.51 15.16 2.08
N ARG A 124 -13.58 14.43 2.71
CA ARG A 124 -12.14 14.66 2.58
C ARG A 124 -11.55 14.03 1.32
N VAL A 125 -12.29 13.18 0.61
CA VAL A 125 -11.79 12.45 -0.56
C VAL A 125 -12.23 13.13 -1.85
N VAL A 126 -11.24 13.47 -2.69
CA VAL A 126 -11.47 13.89 -4.07
C VAL A 126 -11.23 12.69 -4.98
N CYS A 127 -12.32 12.07 -5.44
CA CYS A 127 -12.27 10.90 -6.30
C CYS A 127 -11.98 11.30 -7.75
N MET A 128 -10.77 10.97 -8.24
CA MET A 128 -10.30 11.24 -9.61
C MET A 128 -10.13 9.91 -10.36
N GLU A 129 -11.24 9.25 -10.67
CA GLU A 129 -11.25 8.03 -11.50
C GLU A 129 -11.13 8.35 -12.99
N ARG A 130 -10.84 7.32 -13.81
CA ARG A 130 -10.55 7.45 -15.25
C ARG A 130 -9.46 8.49 -15.54
N THR A 131 -8.58 8.73 -14.58
CA THR A 131 -7.58 9.78 -14.61
C THR A 131 -6.21 9.13 -14.62
N ASN A 132 -5.45 9.38 -15.68
CA ASN A 132 -4.07 8.93 -15.75
C ASN A 132 -3.16 9.99 -15.12
N ILE A 133 -2.48 9.64 -14.04
CA ILE A 133 -1.58 10.54 -13.31
C ILE A 133 -0.60 11.26 -14.23
N ARG A 134 -0.16 10.62 -15.33
CA ARG A 134 0.78 11.20 -16.29
C ARG A 134 0.33 12.52 -16.92
N TYR A 135 -0.96 12.81 -16.90
CA TYR A 135 -1.55 13.99 -17.50
C TYR A 135 -2.18 14.93 -16.46
N VAL A 136 -2.08 14.60 -15.18
CA VAL A 136 -2.60 15.45 -14.10
C VAL A 136 -1.67 16.64 -13.92
N THR A 137 -2.28 17.80 -13.79
CA THR A 137 -1.63 19.10 -13.61
C THR A 137 -2.11 19.75 -12.31
N ILE A 138 -1.43 20.82 -11.89
CA ILE A 138 -1.83 21.56 -10.69
C ILE A 138 -3.20 22.22 -10.85
N GLU A 139 -3.62 22.50 -12.09
CA GLU A 139 -4.94 23.02 -12.42
C GLU A 139 -6.07 22.03 -12.12
N ASP A 140 -5.79 20.72 -12.20
CA ASP A 140 -6.75 19.67 -11.89
C ASP A 140 -6.98 19.52 -10.39
N THR A 141 -5.91 19.62 -9.58
CA THR A 141 -5.98 19.45 -8.12
C THR A 141 -6.27 20.77 -7.39
N LYS A 142 -5.88 21.90 -7.98
CA LYS A 142 -5.97 23.28 -7.44
C LYS A 142 -5.25 23.51 -6.11
N GLU A 143 -4.48 22.53 -5.68
CA GLU A 143 -3.76 22.51 -4.39
C GLU A 143 -2.61 21.52 -4.52
N PHE A 144 -1.42 21.89 -4.03
CA PHE A 144 -0.29 20.98 -3.95
C PHE A 144 -0.47 20.01 -2.77
N ALA A 145 0.00 18.78 -2.92
CA ALA A 145 0.00 17.81 -1.83
C ALA A 145 1.23 17.98 -0.92
N ASP A 146 1.05 17.73 0.39
CA ASP A 146 2.14 17.62 1.37
C ASP A 146 2.77 16.22 1.33
N PHE A 147 1.97 15.22 0.95
CA PHE A 147 2.36 13.82 0.91
C PHE A 147 1.74 13.10 -0.30
N ALA A 148 2.46 12.16 -0.91
CA ALA A 148 1.88 11.26 -1.89
C ALA A 148 2.25 9.80 -1.64
N SER A 149 1.34 8.91 -2.00
CA SER A 149 1.60 7.49 -2.08
C SER A 149 1.43 7.00 -3.51
N ILE A 150 2.34 6.13 -3.99
CA ILE A 150 2.32 5.63 -5.37
C ILE A 150 2.26 4.09 -5.36
N ASP A 151 1.10 3.50 -5.71
CA ASP A 151 0.88 2.05 -5.84
C ASP A 151 0.32 1.66 -7.21
N VAL A 152 1.00 2.06 -8.28
CA VAL A 152 0.56 1.83 -9.67
C VAL A 152 0.98 0.46 -10.20
N SER A 153 0.27 -0.05 -11.21
CA SER A 153 0.59 -1.31 -11.90
C SER A 153 0.68 -1.10 -13.41
N PHE A 154 1.44 -1.94 -14.11
CA PHE A 154 1.66 -1.87 -15.57
C PHE A 154 2.31 -0.58 -16.09
N ILE A 155 2.95 0.18 -15.21
CA ILE A 155 3.68 1.42 -15.52
C ILE A 155 4.91 1.51 -14.61
N SER A 156 6.00 2.04 -15.15
CA SER A 156 7.22 2.34 -14.39
C SER A 156 7.08 3.64 -13.62
N LEU A 157 7.67 3.69 -12.41
CA LEU A 157 7.84 4.91 -11.62
C LEU A 157 8.57 6.01 -12.40
N LYS A 158 9.36 5.67 -13.42
CA LYS A 158 10.00 6.67 -14.30
C LYS A 158 9.03 7.61 -14.99
N LEU A 159 7.80 7.16 -15.22
CA LEU A 159 6.76 7.97 -15.85
C LEU A 159 5.86 8.69 -14.83
N VAL A 160 5.95 8.34 -13.56
CA VAL A 160 5.06 8.84 -12.50
C VAL A 160 5.78 9.84 -11.59
N LEU A 161 7.02 9.55 -11.19
CA LEU A 161 7.81 10.41 -10.30
C LEU A 161 8.00 11.84 -10.83
N PRO A 162 8.25 12.08 -12.14
CA PRO A 162 8.39 13.46 -12.64
C PRO A 162 7.10 14.27 -12.51
N VAL A 163 5.94 13.61 -12.63
CA VAL A 163 4.65 14.29 -12.49
C VAL A 163 4.34 14.52 -11.02
N ALA A 164 4.58 13.52 -10.16
CA ALA A 164 4.43 13.65 -8.72
C ALA A 164 5.31 14.79 -8.15
N HIS A 165 6.55 14.94 -8.64
CA HIS A 165 7.47 16.03 -8.28
C HIS A 165 6.82 17.41 -8.47
N ASN A 166 6.04 17.58 -9.53
CA ASN A 166 5.39 18.85 -9.88
C ASN A 166 4.06 19.09 -9.16
N LEU A 167 3.50 18.08 -8.48
CA LEU A 167 2.20 18.16 -7.78
C LEU A 167 2.34 18.20 -6.25
N ILE A 168 3.56 18.07 -5.75
CA ILE A 168 3.87 18.00 -4.32
C ILE A 168 4.69 19.23 -3.95
N ILE A 169 4.46 19.79 -2.77
CA ILE A 169 5.23 20.95 -2.31
C ILE A 169 6.73 20.63 -2.21
N PRO A 170 7.63 21.62 -2.35
CA PRO A 170 9.03 21.44 -1.99
C PRO A 170 9.16 20.96 -0.54
N GLY A 171 9.95 19.89 -0.34
CA GLY A 171 10.10 19.25 0.97
C GLY A 171 8.97 18.29 1.38
N GLY A 172 7.89 18.20 0.59
CA GLY A 172 6.85 17.18 0.77
C GLY A 172 7.38 15.77 0.58
N GLU A 173 6.65 14.76 1.04
CA GLU A 173 7.14 13.38 1.14
C GLU A 173 6.37 12.42 0.24
N ILE A 174 7.04 11.37 -0.25
CA ILE A 174 6.45 10.33 -1.10
C ILE A 174 6.80 8.95 -0.59
N VAL A 175 5.80 8.07 -0.47
CA VAL A 175 6.04 6.62 -0.39
C VAL A 175 5.62 5.98 -1.71
N ALA A 176 6.59 5.43 -2.45
CA ALA A 176 6.33 4.73 -3.69
C ALA A 176 6.60 3.22 -3.56
N LEU A 177 5.74 2.40 -4.18
CA LEU A 177 6.03 0.99 -4.39
C LEU A 177 6.91 0.78 -5.60
N ILE A 178 8.10 0.21 -5.38
CA ILE A 178 8.92 -0.36 -6.43
C ILE A 178 8.45 -1.80 -6.66
N LYS A 179 7.95 -2.06 -7.86
CA LYS A 179 7.43 -3.36 -8.28
C LYS A 179 8.32 -3.96 -9.36
N PRO A 180 9.27 -4.86 -9.03
CA PRO A 180 10.24 -5.40 -9.99
C PRO A 180 9.63 -5.88 -11.31
N GLN A 181 8.44 -6.49 -11.27
CA GLN A 181 7.73 -6.98 -12.45
C GLN A 181 7.28 -5.90 -13.45
N PHE A 182 7.23 -4.63 -13.05
CA PHE A 182 6.87 -3.49 -13.92
C PHE A 182 8.05 -2.58 -14.24
N GLU A 183 9.19 -2.80 -13.59
CA GLU A 183 10.41 -2.01 -13.75
C GLU A 183 11.51 -2.75 -14.50
N ALA A 184 11.56 -4.08 -14.34
CA ALA A 184 12.54 -4.92 -14.99
C ALA A 184 12.26 -5.08 -16.50
N GLY A 185 13.32 -5.28 -17.28
CA GLY A 185 13.22 -5.63 -18.70
C GLY A 185 12.42 -6.92 -18.93
N LYS A 186 11.77 -7.04 -20.10
CA LYS A 186 10.89 -8.19 -20.44
C LYS A 186 11.60 -9.54 -20.33
N ASP A 187 12.91 -9.57 -20.55
CA ASP A 187 13.81 -10.72 -20.45
C ASP A 187 14.02 -11.22 -19.01
N LYS A 188 13.80 -10.36 -18.00
CA LYS A 188 14.01 -10.67 -16.57
C LYS A 188 12.72 -11.03 -15.83
N VAL A 189 11.59 -11.01 -16.53
CA VAL A 189 10.28 -11.35 -15.97
C VAL A 189 9.96 -12.81 -16.28
N GLY A 190 9.90 -13.64 -15.23
CA GLY A 190 9.66 -15.08 -15.35
C GLY A 190 8.20 -15.45 -15.68
N LYS A 191 7.93 -16.77 -15.66
CA LYS A 191 6.57 -17.31 -15.84
C LYS A 191 5.60 -16.66 -14.85
N LYS A 192 4.38 -16.37 -15.34
CA LYS A 192 3.31 -15.67 -14.60
C LYS A 192 3.64 -14.24 -14.16
N GLY A 193 4.64 -13.60 -14.77
CA GLY A 193 4.97 -12.20 -14.45
C GLY A 193 5.70 -12.05 -13.11
N VAL A 194 6.41 -13.09 -12.66
CA VAL A 194 7.09 -13.11 -11.35
C VAL A 194 8.59 -12.93 -11.53
N VAL A 195 9.16 -11.95 -10.84
CA VAL A 195 10.61 -11.78 -10.71
C VAL A 195 11.07 -12.52 -9.46
N ARG A 196 12.07 -13.41 -9.63
CA ARG A 196 12.57 -14.30 -8.55
C ARG A 196 14.03 -14.05 -8.19
N GLU A 197 14.82 -13.58 -9.16
CA GLU A 197 16.24 -13.41 -8.99
C GLU A 197 16.54 -12.18 -8.14
N LYS A 198 17.22 -12.37 -7.00
CA LYS A 198 17.62 -11.27 -6.10
C LYS A 198 18.40 -10.19 -6.83
N SER A 199 19.27 -10.58 -7.76
CA SER A 199 20.06 -9.65 -8.59
C SER A 199 19.18 -8.70 -9.40
N THR A 200 18.05 -9.18 -9.93
CA THR A 200 17.10 -8.33 -10.66
C THR A 200 16.40 -7.34 -9.73
N HIS A 201 16.09 -7.76 -8.50
CA HIS A 201 15.48 -6.87 -7.51
C HIS A 201 16.45 -5.74 -7.12
N ILE A 202 17.72 -6.08 -6.88
CA ILE A 202 18.79 -5.12 -6.58
C ILE A 202 18.91 -4.10 -7.73
N GLU A 203 19.05 -4.60 -8.96
CA GLU A 203 19.19 -3.75 -10.15
C GLU A 203 18.01 -2.80 -10.33
N VAL A 204 16.78 -3.29 -10.16
CA VAL A 204 15.57 -2.45 -10.24
C VAL A 204 15.59 -1.35 -9.19
N ILE A 205 15.91 -1.68 -7.94
CA ILE A 205 15.91 -0.69 -6.86
C ILE A 205 17.01 0.35 -7.09
N GLU A 206 18.21 -0.06 -7.50
CA GLU A 206 19.31 0.85 -7.87
C GLU A 206 18.86 1.80 -8.99
N MET A 207 18.27 1.26 -10.04
CA MET A 207 17.81 2.00 -11.21
C MET A 207 16.72 3.02 -10.87
N VAL A 208 15.71 2.63 -10.09
CA VAL A 208 14.64 3.54 -9.65
C VAL A 208 15.17 4.60 -8.69
N SER A 209 16.07 4.22 -7.79
CA SER A 209 16.66 5.14 -6.81
C SER A 209 17.49 6.24 -7.50
N LYS A 210 18.35 5.86 -8.45
CA LYS A 210 19.12 6.82 -9.26
C LYS A 210 18.20 7.78 -10.01
N PHE A 211 17.18 7.23 -10.67
CA PHE A 211 16.21 8.05 -11.40
C PHE A 211 15.44 9.02 -10.49
N ALA A 212 15.06 8.60 -9.28
CA ALA A 212 14.42 9.49 -8.31
C ALA A 212 15.32 10.67 -7.93
N VAL A 213 16.62 10.41 -7.70
CA VAL A 213 17.59 11.47 -7.41
C VAL A 213 17.78 12.42 -8.58
N GLU A 214 17.91 11.89 -9.80
CA GLU A 214 17.98 12.68 -11.04
C GLU A 214 16.73 13.54 -11.28
N THR A 215 15.56 13.07 -10.83
CA THR A 215 14.29 13.79 -10.94
C THR A 215 14.17 14.95 -9.95
N GLY A 216 14.99 15.00 -8.89
CA GLY A 216 14.93 16.06 -7.88
C GLY A 216 14.61 15.58 -6.45
N PHE A 217 14.52 14.27 -6.22
CA PHE A 217 14.19 13.72 -4.91
C PHE A 217 15.43 13.39 -4.08
N SER A 218 15.34 13.57 -2.75
CA SER A 218 16.25 12.90 -1.82
C SER A 218 15.61 11.59 -1.34
N ILE A 219 16.44 10.55 -1.17
CA ILE A 219 15.98 9.27 -0.65
C ILE A 219 16.18 9.26 0.85
N LEU A 220 15.08 9.14 1.59
CA LEU A 220 15.07 9.07 3.04
C LEU A 220 15.20 7.63 3.52
N ASN A 221 14.33 6.73 3.03
CA ASN A 221 14.27 5.35 3.48
C ASN A 221 13.98 4.36 2.35
N LEU A 222 14.35 3.10 2.60
CA LEU A 222 14.08 1.96 1.73
C LEU A 222 13.75 0.75 2.62
N ASP A 223 12.67 0.06 2.32
CA ASP A 223 12.22 -1.17 2.98
C ASP A 223 11.44 -2.05 1.97
N TYR A 224 10.91 -3.19 2.39
CA TYR A 224 10.07 -4.06 1.59
C TYR A 224 8.59 -4.02 2.04
N SER A 225 7.65 -4.28 1.13
CA SER A 225 6.23 -4.40 1.46
C SER A 225 5.98 -5.58 2.43
N PRO A 226 5.11 -5.43 3.45
CA PRO A 226 4.79 -6.52 4.38
C PRO A 226 4.00 -7.67 3.74
N ILE A 227 3.50 -7.46 2.52
CA ILE A 227 2.73 -8.44 1.75
C ILE A 227 3.29 -8.52 0.33
N LYS A 228 3.19 -9.72 -0.27
CA LYS A 228 3.51 -9.92 -1.69
C LYS A 228 2.37 -9.41 -2.58
N GLY A 229 2.71 -9.01 -3.80
CA GLY A 229 1.74 -8.70 -4.84
C GLY A 229 0.88 -9.93 -5.20
N PRO A 230 -0.22 -9.76 -5.97
CA PRO A 230 -1.19 -10.84 -6.24
C PRO A 230 -0.58 -12.13 -6.79
N GLU A 231 0.41 -12.02 -7.69
CA GLU A 231 1.12 -13.16 -8.30
C GLU A 231 2.32 -13.65 -7.47
N GLY A 232 2.52 -13.12 -6.26
CA GLY A 232 3.61 -13.49 -5.36
C GLY A 232 4.90 -12.69 -5.52
N ASN A 233 4.90 -11.62 -6.31
CA ASN A 233 6.04 -10.71 -6.42
C ASN A 233 6.34 -10.03 -5.08
N ILE A 234 7.61 -9.94 -4.71
CA ILE A 234 8.07 -9.09 -3.62
C ILE A 234 8.07 -7.64 -4.14
N GLU A 235 7.56 -6.72 -3.35
CA GLU A 235 7.49 -5.30 -3.67
C GLU A 235 8.30 -4.52 -2.62
N TYR A 236 8.83 -3.35 -2.99
CA TYR A 236 9.65 -2.51 -2.11
C TYR A 236 9.02 -1.15 -1.88
N LEU A 237 9.31 -0.56 -0.72
CA LEU A 237 8.85 0.76 -0.31
C LEU A 237 10.05 1.70 -0.36
N ILE A 238 9.98 2.75 -1.19
CA ILE A 238 10.95 3.85 -1.17
C ILE A 238 10.29 5.11 -0.63
N HIS A 239 10.95 5.74 0.35
CA HIS A 239 10.52 7.00 0.94
C HIS A 239 11.40 8.12 0.39
N LEU A 240 10.75 9.08 -0.26
CA LEU A 240 11.40 10.19 -0.94
C LEU A 240 10.95 11.52 -0.32
N ARG A 241 11.81 12.53 -0.39
CA ARG A 241 11.45 13.92 -0.14
C ARG A 241 11.62 14.74 -1.41
N ASN A 242 10.64 15.58 -1.70
CA ASN A 242 10.55 16.43 -2.89
C ASN A 242 11.49 17.64 -2.82
N SER A 243 12.77 17.35 -2.70
CA SER A 243 13.91 18.25 -2.80
C SER A 243 15.17 17.40 -2.63
N ASN A 244 16.19 17.68 -3.42
CA ASN A 244 17.54 17.12 -3.28
C ASN A 244 18.58 18.22 -3.00
N GLU A 245 18.15 19.41 -2.59
CA GLU A 245 19.06 20.49 -2.22
C GLU A 245 19.93 20.07 -1.03
N GLY A 246 21.26 20.10 -1.20
CA GLY A 246 22.21 19.64 -0.20
C GLY A 246 22.24 18.12 0.01
N TYR A 247 21.49 17.33 -0.77
CA TYR A 247 21.50 15.88 -0.70
C TYR A 247 22.62 15.31 -1.57
N THR A 248 23.51 14.50 -0.96
CA THR A 248 24.55 13.77 -1.69
C THR A 248 24.18 12.29 -1.74
N PHE A 249 23.95 11.77 -2.93
CA PHE A 249 23.65 10.36 -3.13
C PHE A 249 24.94 9.53 -3.14
N ASN A 250 25.22 8.83 -2.04
CA ASN A 250 26.34 7.90 -1.94
C ASN A 250 25.90 6.52 -2.46
N GLU A 251 26.24 6.22 -3.73
CA GLU A 251 25.83 4.99 -4.38
C GLU A 251 26.34 3.72 -3.66
N GLU A 252 27.56 3.74 -3.14
CA GLU A 252 28.18 2.55 -2.54
C GLU A 252 27.52 2.19 -1.19
N ASP A 253 27.32 3.18 -0.32
CA ASP A 253 26.61 2.98 0.95
C ASP A 253 25.15 2.55 0.71
N TYR A 254 24.49 3.21 -0.24
CA TYR A 254 23.12 2.90 -0.57
C TYR A 254 22.97 1.50 -1.18
N LYS A 255 23.94 1.01 -1.95
CA LYS A 255 23.96 -0.35 -2.48
C LYS A 255 23.97 -1.41 -1.38
N GLN A 256 24.73 -1.21 -0.31
CA GLN A 256 24.72 -2.12 0.84
C GLN A 256 23.34 -2.16 1.52
N LYS A 257 22.66 -1.01 1.62
CA LYS A 257 21.28 -0.93 2.11
C LYS A 257 20.32 -1.73 1.21
N ILE A 258 20.44 -1.61 -0.12
CA ILE A 258 19.61 -2.36 -1.08
C ILE A 258 19.81 -3.85 -0.90
N ILE A 259 21.06 -4.34 -0.87
CA ILE A 259 21.37 -5.77 -0.72
C ILE A 259 20.70 -6.33 0.54
N LYS A 260 20.85 -5.64 1.68
CA LYS A 260 20.23 -6.06 2.95
C LYS A 260 18.70 -6.12 2.85
N VAL A 261 18.05 -5.08 2.32
CA VAL A 261 16.59 -5.03 2.16
C VAL A 261 16.11 -6.16 1.25
N VAL A 262 16.81 -6.43 0.15
CA VAL A 262 16.48 -7.51 -0.77
C VAL A 262 16.65 -8.88 -0.08
N GLU A 263 17.74 -9.10 0.65
CA GLU A 263 17.95 -10.34 1.39
C GLU A 263 16.85 -10.61 2.42
N ASP A 264 16.50 -9.62 3.22
CA ASP A 264 15.46 -9.74 4.25
C ASP A 264 14.08 -9.96 3.62
N SER A 265 13.78 -9.28 2.51
CA SER A 265 12.53 -9.48 1.78
C SER A 265 12.36 -10.89 1.24
N HIS A 266 13.45 -11.59 0.89
CA HIS A 266 13.39 -12.98 0.41
C HIS A 266 13.22 -14.01 1.54
N LYS A 267 13.34 -13.60 2.81
CA LYS A 267 13.04 -14.43 3.98
C LYS A 267 11.56 -14.34 4.38
N LEU A 268 10.74 -13.53 3.69
CA LEU A 268 9.29 -13.46 3.90
C LEU A 268 8.63 -14.80 3.57
N ASN A 269 8.43 -15.60 4.62
CA ASN A 269 7.56 -16.77 4.59
C ASN A 269 6.10 -16.30 4.64
N HIS A 270 5.37 -16.54 3.56
CA HIS A 270 3.91 -16.46 3.52
C HIS A 270 3.39 -17.69 2.81
#